data_AF-A0A0G4KLY1-F1
#
_entry.id   AF-A0A0G4KLY1-F1
#
_cell.length_a   1.000
_cell.length_b   1.000
_cell.length_c   1.000
_cell.angle_alpha   90.00
_cell.angle_beta   90.00
_cell.angle_gamma   90.00
#
_symmetry.space_group_name_H-M   'P 1'
#
loop_
_entity.id
_entity.type
_entity.pdbx_description
1 polymer ?
#
loop_
_entity_poly.entity_id
_entity_poly.type
_entity_poly.pdbx_seq_one_letter_code
_entity_poly.pdbx_strand_id
1 'polypeptide(L)'
;MKKAKDAPDLEEAIEEEDEGEAEPEEAVDEDKLDLKTDNASSCDSTVLILARDDTGIAAGSAGLKGYGIPFQGLAIPQAGAPLPELFSGSKGNFGAIIIVDAIAYEYTDGWRSAVTTEQWDAIHKYQLAFGVRMVRINE
;
A
#
# COMPACT_ATOMS: atom_id res chain seq x y z
N MET A 1 60.61 -62.27 45.06
CA MET A 1 60.17 -62.06 46.46
C MET A 1 59.31 -60.80 46.51
N LYS A 2 58.15 -60.89 47.18
CA LYS A 2 56.97 -59.96 47.24
C LYS A 2 56.15 -59.93 45.92
N LYS A 3 55.06 -60.71 45.79
CA LYS A 3 53.67 -60.56 46.33
C LYS A 3 53.02 -59.25 45.90
N ALA A 4 51.75 -59.13 45.50
CA ALA A 4 50.56 -59.95 45.21
C ALA A 4 49.63 -58.98 44.39
N LYS A 5 48.67 -59.38 43.55
CA LYS A 5 47.38 -59.94 43.94
C LYS A 5 46.51 -60.09 42.68
N ASP A 6 46.04 -61.31 42.47
CA ASP A 6 44.75 -61.75 41.93
C ASP A 6 43.77 -60.71 41.33
N ALA A 7 43.27 -61.01 40.12
CA ALA A 7 41.94 -60.64 39.58
C ALA A 7 40.80 -61.21 40.48
N PRO A 8 39.47 -60.93 40.32
CA PRO A 8 38.68 -60.35 39.22
C PRO A 8 37.74 -59.21 39.72
N ASP A 9 36.92 -58.53 38.92
CA ASP A 9 35.53 -58.92 38.59
C ASP A 9 34.95 -58.05 37.47
N LEU A 10 34.21 -58.71 36.59
CA LEU A 10 33.35 -58.18 35.54
C LEU A 10 31.94 -57.95 36.11
N GLU A 11 31.55 -56.70 36.25
CA GLU A 11 30.21 -56.13 36.46
C GLU A 11 30.51 -54.61 36.46
N GLU A 12 29.87 -53.67 35.77
CA GLU A 12 28.55 -53.52 35.20
C GLU A 12 28.59 -52.11 34.55
N ALA A 13 28.25 -51.98 33.27
CA ALA A 13 27.82 -50.70 32.68
C ALA A 13 27.13 -51.01 31.36
N ILE A 14 25.81 -51.12 31.50
CA ILE A 14 24.76 -51.36 30.52
C ILE A 14 24.39 -50.01 29.89
N GLU A 15 23.95 -50.05 28.63
CA GLU A 15 23.10 -49.05 27.95
C GLU A 15 23.79 -47.70 27.64
N GLU A 16 23.51 -47.01 26.55
CA GLU A 16 22.24 -46.88 25.83
C GLU A 16 22.53 -46.37 24.40
N GLU A 17 21.65 -46.73 23.48
CA GLU A 17 21.69 -46.33 22.08
C GLU A 17 21.41 -44.83 21.92
N ASP A 18 22.10 -44.20 20.99
CA ASP A 18 21.92 -42.79 20.59
C ASP A 18 20.57 -42.65 19.86
N GLU A 19 19.50 -42.55 20.65
CA GLU A 19 18.18 -42.12 20.19
C GLU A 19 17.88 -40.69 20.69
N GLY A 20 17.83 -39.77 19.73
CA GLY A 20 16.87 -38.67 19.74
C GLY A 20 17.22 -37.46 20.61
N GLU A 21 17.86 -36.48 20.00
CA GLU A 21 17.50 -35.09 20.28
C GLU A 21 17.02 -34.46 18.97
N ALA A 22 15.70 -34.59 18.75
CA ALA A 22 15.00 -33.73 17.83
C ALA A 22 15.28 -32.28 18.25
N GLU A 23 15.91 -31.52 17.37
CA GLU A 23 15.95 -30.07 17.42
C GLU A 23 14.54 -29.58 17.79
N PRO A 24 14.37 -28.71 18.80
CA PRO A 24 13.07 -28.15 19.08
C PRO A 24 12.66 -27.38 17.83
N GLU A 25 11.67 -27.90 17.11
CA GLU A 25 10.93 -27.13 16.12
C GLU A 25 10.45 -25.88 16.86
N GLU A 26 11.12 -24.76 16.59
CA GLU A 26 10.67 -23.45 17.01
C GLU A 26 9.24 -23.37 16.53
N ALA A 27 8.31 -23.42 17.49
CA ALA A 27 6.89 -23.30 17.21
C ALA A 27 6.77 -22.09 16.30
N VAL A 28 6.38 -22.33 15.05
CA VAL A 28 5.92 -21.28 14.17
C VAL A 28 4.72 -20.75 14.91
N ASP A 29 4.91 -19.64 15.62
CA ASP A 29 3.84 -18.93 16.27
C ASP A 29 3.05 -18.33 15.10
N GLU A 30 2.19 -19.17 14.50
CA GLU A 30 1.34 -18.83 13.35
C GLU A 30 0.36 -17.70 13.73
N ASP A 31 0.31 -17.36 15.01
CA ASP A 31 -0.43 -16.23 15.59
C ASP A 31 0.35 -14.91 15.56
N LYS A 32 1.54 -14.87 14.95
CA LYS A 32 2.12 -13.60 14.46
C LYS A 32 1.36 -13.17 13.21
N LEU A 33 0.04 -13.01 13.36
CA LEU A 33 -0.76 -12.15 12.53
C LEU A 33 -0.01 -10.83 12.52
N ASP A 34 0.63 -10.55 11.39
CA ASP A 34 1.01 -9.22 11.03
C ASP A 34 -0.30 -8.44 10.92
N LEU A 35 -0.82 -8.04 12.08
CA LEU A 35 -1.54 -6.79 12.17
C LEU A 35 -0.53 -5.75 11.71
N LYS A 36 -0.42 -5.57 10.38
CA LYS A 36 -0.36 -4.25 9.78
C LYS A 36 -1.18 -3.42 10.74
N THR A 37 -0.52 -2.52 11.44
CA THR A 37 -1.23 -1.54 12.24
C THR A 37 -2.22 -0.94 11.26
N ASP A 38 -3.48 -1.38 11.37
CA ASP A 38 -4.60 -0.86 10.63
C ASP A 38 -4.82 0.50 11.28
N ASN A 39 -3.92 1.43 10.99
CA ASN A 39 -4.17 2.84 11.13
C ASN A 39 -5.38 3.04 10.24
N ALA A 40 -6.58 2.96 10.84
CA ALA A 40 -7.85 3.18 10.17
C ALA A 40 -7.70 4.51 9.43
N SER A 41 -7.47 4.41 8.13
CA SER A 41 -6.98 5.52 7.33
C SER A 41 -8.18 6.42 7.12
N SER A 42 -8.30 7.48 7.92
CA SER A 42 -9.45 8.37 7.83
C SER A 42 -9.37 9.20 6.54
N CYS A 43 -10.48 9.29 5.80
CA CYS A 43 -10.60 10.11 4.60
C CYS A 43 -11.86 10.96 4.64
N ASP A 44 -11.79 12.17 4.09
CA ASP A 44 -12.99 12.95 3.78
C ASP A 44 -13.80 12.29 2.65
N SER A 45 -15.12 12.48 2.66
CA SER A 45 -16.01 12.01 1.59
C SER A 45 -16.02 12.93 0.35
N THR A 46 -15.09 13.87 0.26
CA THR A 46 -14.95 14.78 -0.89
C THR A 46 -14.30 14.06 -2.06
N VAL A 47 -14.83 14.24 -3.27
CA VAL A 47 -14.24 13.69 -4.50
C VAL A 47 -13.33 14.72 -5.15
N LEU A 48 -12.09 14.34 -5.49
CA LEU A 48 -11.20 15.16 -6.31
C LEU A 48 -11.48 14.89 -7.79
N ILE A 49 -11.68 15.94 -8.59
CA ILE A 49 -11.84 15.83 -10.04
C ILE A 49 -10.69 16.59 -10.71
N LEU A 50 -9.88 15.89 -11.49
CA LEU A 50 -8.81 16.48 -12.29
C LEU A 50 -9.21 16.43 -13.76
N ALA A 51 -9.20 17.59 -14.41
CA ALA A 51 -9.55 17.72 -15.83
C ALA A 51 -8.72 18.81 -16.51
N ARG A 52 -8.85 18.91 -17.84
CA ARG A 52 -8.16 19.94 -18.63
C ARG A 52 -8.69 21.35 -18.37
N ASP A 53 -10.00 21.47 -18.20
CA ASP A 53 -10.72 22.72 -18.02
C ASP A 53 -12.01 22.52 -17.21
N ASP A 54 -12.74 23.61 -16.98
CA ASP A 54 -14.02 23.62 -16.25
C ASP A 54 -15.11 22.79 -16.95
N THR A 55 -15.03 22.60 -18.26
CA THR A 55 -15.98 21.77 -19.01
C THR A 55 -15.78 20.29 -18.64
N GLY A 56 -14.52 19.84 -18.58
CA GLY A 56 -14.19 18.50 -18.10
C GLY A 56 -14.59 18.28 -16.64
N ILE A 57 -14.39 19.29 -15.78
CA ILE A 57 -14.87 19.24 -14.38
C ILE A 57 -16.40 19.14 -14.33
N ALA A 58 -17.11 19.90 -15.16
CA ALA A 58 -18.57 19.85 -15.23
C ALA A 58 -19.07 18.47 -15.66
N ALA A 59 -18.41 17.85 -16.65
CA ALA A 59 -18.71 16.49 -17.09
C ALA A 59 -18.50 15.45 -15.98
N GLY A 60 -17.36 15.51 -15.27
CA GLY A 60 -17.05 14.60 -14.17
C GLY A 60 -17.92 14.81 -12.92
N SER A 61 -18.41 16.04 -12.69
CA SER A 61 -19.19 16.41 -11.49
C SER A 61 -20.70 16.26 -11.64
N ALA A 62 -21.23 16.10 -12.87
CA ALA A 62 -22.68 16.11 -13.12
C ALA A 62 -23.45 15.07 -12.26
N GLY A 63 -22.95 13.83 -12.20
CA GLY A 63 -23.51 12.79 -11.35
C GLY A 63 -23.39 13.12 -9.86
N LEU A 64 -22.20 13.56 -9.42
CA LEU A 64 -21.94 13.90 -8.03
C LEU A 64 -22.87 15.00 -7.51
N LYS A 65 -23.11 16.03 -8.34
CA LYS A 65 -24.09 17.10 -8.05
C LYS A 65 -25.50 16.54 -7.87
N GLY A 66 -25.92 15.62 -8.75
CA GLY A 66 -27.22 14.97 -8.66
C GLY A 66 -27.41 14.17 -7.37
N TYR A 67 -26.34 13.56 -6.86
CA TYR A 67 -26.35 12.81 -5.59
C TYR A 67 -26.02 13.65 -4.35
N GLY A 68 -25.73 14.94 -4.50
CA GLY A 68 -25.33 15.82 -3.39
C GLY A 68 -23.95 15.47 -2.78
N ILE A 69 -23.09 14.80 -3.55
CA ILE A 69 -21.75 14.40 -3.10
C ILE A 69 -20.80 15.60 -3.22
N PRO A 70 -20.10 16.00 -2.13
CA PRO A 70 -19.11 17.07 -2.18
C PRO A 70 -17.95 16.72 -3.13
N PHE A 71 -17.50 17.69 -3.92
CA PHE A 71 -16.36 17.52 -4.82
C PHE A 71 -15.52 18.78 -4.90
N GLN A 72 -14.24 18.61 -5.23
CA GLN A 72 -13.29 19.66 -5.56
C GLN A 72 -12.78 19.42 -6.98
N GLY A 73 -12.98 20.39 -7.87
CA GLY A 73 -12.43 20.36 -9.23
C GLY A 73 -11.10 21.11 -9.32
N LEU A 74 -10.13 20.55 -10.02
CA LEU A 74 -8.90 21.22 -10.43
C LEU A 74 -8.75 21.14 -11.96
N ALA A 75 -8.70 22.31 -12.60
CA ALA A 75 -8.37 22.45 -14.00
C ALA A 75 -6.85 22.50 -14.15
N ILE A 76 -6.30 21.60 -14.96
CA ILE A 76 -4.88 21.48 -15.24
C ILE A 76 -4.66 21.87 -16.71
N PRO A 77 -4.19 23.11 -16.97
CA PRO A 77 -3.90 23.55 -18.32
C PRO A 77 -2.69 22.78 -18.88
N GLN A 78 -2.43 22.93 -20.19
CA GLN A 78 -1.28 22.28 -20.83
C GLN A 78 0.07 22.65 -20.20
N ALA A 79 0.19 23.83 -19.57
CA ALA A 79 1.39 24.23 -18.83
C ALA A 79 1.60 23.45 -17.51
N GLY A 80 0.62 22.65 -17.10
CA GLY A 80 0.57 21.97 -15.82
C GLY A 80 0.00 22.84 -14.70
N ALA A 81 -0.34 22.20 -13.58
CA ALA A 81 -0.75 22.84 -12.34
C ALA A 81 -0.31 21.95 -11.16
N PRO A 82 -0.02 22.53 -9.98
CA PRO A 82 0.26 21.74 -8.79
C PRO A 82 -1.00 20.98 -8.34
N LEU A 83 -0.81 19.75 -7.85
CA LEU A 83 -1.88 19.01 -7.18
C LEU A 83 -2.26 19.70 -5.86
N PRO A 84 -3.53 19.61 -5.44
CA PRO A 84 -3.91 20.02 -4.09
C PRO A 84 -3.26 19.09 -3.06
N GLU A 85 -3.21 19.55 -1.80
CA GLU A 85 -2.75 18.70 -0.69
C GLU A 85 -3.66 17.47 -0.56
N LEU A 86 -3.12 16.28 -0.91
CA LEU A 86 -3.89 15.04 -0.91
C LEU A 86 -4.19 14.53 0.50
N PHE A 87 -3.32 14.83 1.47
CA PHE A 87 -3.47 14.42 2.85
C PHE A 87 -2.88 15.47 3.80
N SER A 88 -3.45 15.59 4.99
CA SER A 88 -2.94 16.47 6.05
C SER A 88 -2.69 15.62 7.31
N GLY A 89 -1.41 15.40 7.65
CA GLY A 89 -1.03 14.49 8.73
C GLY A 89 -1.36 13.04 8.41
N SER A 90 -2.25 12.41 9.19
CA SER A 90 -2.69 11.02 8.99
C SER A 90 -4.08 10.90 8.33
N LYS A 91 -4.64 12.01 7.83
CA LYS A 91 -5.98 12.08 7.24
C LYS A 91 -5.90 12.37 5.74
N GLY A 92 -6.60 11.59 4.93
CA GLY A 92 -6.77 11.84 3.50
C GLY A 92 -7.85 12.90 3.24
N ASN A 93 -7.57 13.84 2.35
CA ASN A 93 -8.48 14.95 2.03
C ASN A 93 -9.53 14.59 0.96
N PHE A 94 -9.37 13.43 0.30
CA PHE A 94 -10.26 12.99 -0.79
C PHE A 94 -10.59 11.50 -0.71
N GLY A 95 -11.88 11.16 -0.74
CA GLY A 95 -12.37 9.78 -0.68
C GLY A 95 -12.42 9.07 -2.02
N ALA A 96 -12.35 9.83 -3.12
CA ALA A 96 -12.26 9.31 -4.49
C ALA A 96 -11.55 10.32 -5.39
N ILE A 97 -10.96 9.83 -6.48
CA ILE A 97 -10.31 10.66 -7.50
C ILE A 97 -10.93 10.33 -8.86
N ILE A 98 -11.30 11.36 -9.61
CA ILE A 98 -11.81 11.25 -10.98
C ILE A 98 -10.84 11.99 -11.91
N ILE A 99 -10.42 11.32 -12.97
CA ILE A 99 -9.62 11.89 -14.05
C ILE A 99 -10.46 11.94 -15.31
N VAL A 100 -10.48 13.10 -15.99
CA VAL A 100 -11.20 13.28 -17.26
C VAL A 100 -10.21 13.54 -18.40
N ASP A 101 -10.42 12.90 -19.54
CA ASP A 101 -9.61 13.03 -20.77
C ASP A 101 -8.12 12.66 -20.59
N ALA A 102 -7.80 11.86 -19.56
CA ALA A 102 -6.43 11.63 -19.06
C ALA A 102 -5.60 12.92 -18.81
N ILE A 103 -6.26 14.08 -18.84
CA ILE A 103 -5.66 15.41 -18.87
C ILE A 103 -4.59 15.50 -19.97
N ALA A 104 -4.88 14.88 -21.12
CA ALA A 104 -3.96 14.76 -22.24
C ALA A 104 -4.03 15.97 -23.18
N TYR A 105 -2.85 16.41 -23.63
CA TYR A 105 -2.69 17.47 -24.61
C TYR A 105 -1.71 17.03 -25.70
N GLU A 106 -1.84 17.64 -26.86
CA GLU A 106 -0.86 17.50 -27.94
C GLU A 106 0.31 18.47 -27.71
N TYR A 107 1.50 17.91 -27.51
CA TYR A 107 2.76 18.65 -27.44
C TYR A 107 3.53 18.45 -28.75
N THR A 108 4.65 19.15 -28.89
CA THR A 108 5.51 19.07 -30.09
C THR A 108 6.03 17.66 -30.37
N ASP A 109 6.15 16.84 -29.33
CA ASP A 109 6.65 15.47 -29.34
C ASP A 109 5.53 14.41 -29.30
N GLY A 110 4.26 14.83 -29.24
CA GLY A 110 3.10 13.94 -29.28
C GLY A 110 2.09 14.17 -28.14
N TRP A 111 1.13 13.25 -28.04
CA TRP A 111 0.09 13.29 -27.02
C TRP A 111 0.61 12.75 -25.68
N ARG A 112 0.46 13.54 -24.62
CA ARG A 112 0.79 13.12 -23.24
C ARG A 112 -0.04 13.86 -22.21
N SER A 113 -0.12 13.31 -21.00
CA SER A 113 -0.77 13.99 -19.88
C SER A 113 -0.01 15.27 -19.48
N ALA A 114 -0.74 16.30 -19.05
CA ALA A 114 -0.15 17.47 -18.37
C ALA A 114 0.20 17.17 -16.90
N VAL A 115 -0.30 16.08 -16.33
CA VAL A 115 0.09 15.60 -15.00
C VAL A 115 1.46 14.93 -15.10
N THR A 116 2.41 15.36 -14.26
CA THR A 116 3.78 14.84 -14.30
C THR A 116 3.87 13.44 -13.71
N THR A 117 4.96 12.72 -14.01
CA THR A 117 5.21 11.39 -13.44
C THR A 117 5.21 11.41 -11.92
N GLU A 118 5.81 12.43 -11.31
CA GLU A 118 5.86 12.59 -9.85
C GLU A 118 4.47 12.83 -9.25
N GLN A 119 3.61 13.54 -9.97
CA GLN A 119 2.21 13.76 -9.57
C GLN A 119 1.40 12.48 -9.66
N TRP A 120 1.58 11.68 -10.72
CA TRP A 120 0.96 10.35 -10.82
C TRP A 120 1.41 9.42 -9.69
N ASP A 121 2.71 9.41 -9.38
CA ASP A 121 3.25 8.64 -8.26
C ASP A 121 2.65 9.07 -6.92
N ALA A 122 2.47 10.37 -6.71
CA ALA A 122 1.81 10.89 -5.51
C ALA A 122 0.36 10.42 -5.40
N ILE A 123 -0.37 10.45 -6.51
CA ILE A 123 -1.76 9.96 -6.57
C ILE A 123 -1.82 8.45 -6.29
N HIS A 124 -0.96 7.64 -6.91
CA HIS A 124 -0.94 6.19 -6.69
C HIS A 124 -0.55 5.83 -5.24
N LYS A 125 0.43 6.53 -4.67
CA LYS A 125 0.80 6.36 -3.24
C LYS A 125 -0.37 6.72 -2.33
N TYR A 126 -1.10 7.78 -2.65
CA TYR A 126 -2.29 8.18 -1.90
C TYR A 126 -3.37 7.09 -1.94
N GLN A 127 -3.64 6.50 -3.10
CA GLN A 127 -4.59 5.39 -3.22
C GLN A 127 -4.21 4.19 -2.34
N LEU A 128 -2.92 3.82 -2.33
CA LEU A 128 -2.41 2.71 -1.52
C LEU A 128 -2.47 3.01 -0.01
N ALA A 129 -2.12 4.23 0.38
CA ALA A 129 -2.07 4.63 1.78
C ALA A 129 -3.47 4.78 2.43
N PHE A 130 -4.47 5.19 1.65
CA PHE A 130 -5.80 5.55 2.16
C PHE A 130 -6.94 4.68 1.61
N GLY A 131 -6.64 3.69 0.76
CA GLY A 131 -7.65 2.81 0.15
C GLY A 131 -8.56 3.52 -0.86
N VAL A 132 -8.13 4.66 -1.40
CA VAL A 132 -8.93 5.51 -2.28
C VAL A 132 -8.96 4.97 -3.71
N ARG A 133 -10.14 4.97 -4.33
CA ARG A 133 -10.32 4.53 -5.72
C ARG A 133 -10.21 5.70 -6.70
N MET A 134 -9.62 5.41 -7.86
CA MET A 134 -9.54 6.32 -8.99
C MET A 134 -10.45 5.83 -10.12
N VAL A 135 -11.20 6.76 -10.72
CA VAL A 135 -11.99 6.53 -11.93
C VAL A 135 -11.41 7.39 -13.06
N ARG A 136 -11.31 6.81 -14.26
CA ARG A 136 -10.83 7.51 -15.46
C ARG A 136 -11.96 7.52 -16.47
N ILE A 137 -12.31 8.71 -16.96
CA ILE A 137 -13.42 8.93 -17.89
C ILE A 137 -12.84 9.48 -19.19
N ASN A 138 -13.29 8.90 -20.31
CA ASN A 138 -12.92 9.33 -21.67
C ASN A 138 -11.39 9.31 -21.90
N GLU A 139 -10.77 8.15 -21.66
CA GLU A 139 -9.33 7.96 -21.85
C GLU A 139 -8.96 7.58 -23.29
#